data_AF-G1QG36-F1
#
_entry.id   AF-G1QG36-F1
#
_cell.length_a   1.000
_cell.length_b   1.000
_cell.length_c   1.000
_cell.angle_alpha   90.00
_cell.angle_beta   90.00
_cell.angle_gamma   90.00
#
_symmetry.space_group_name_H-M   'P 1'
#
loop_
_entity.id
_entity.type
_entity.pdbx_description
1 polymer ?
#
loop_
_entity_poly.entity_id
_entity_poly.type
_entity_poly.pdbx_seq_one_letter_code
_entity_poly.pdbx_strand_id
1 'polypeptide(L)'
;CIKLGKKMKIHSVDQGAEHMLILSSDGKPFEYNYSIEHERLQCYSFFQEKTIIQITCGDYHSLALSKGGELFAWGQNLDGQLGLGRILDSTPTPQLVERLSGVPLAQISAGKAHSMALSMSGNVYSWGRNDFGQLGLGHTDNEDCPSLIEALDNQKVEFLACGGSHTALLTKDGLLFTFGAGKHGQLGHNSTQNELKPCLVAELLGKRVTQIACGRRHTLAYVSDLGKVFSFGSGEEGQLGNGGTQNQLIPLPMKLSSNEELKFESHTSENELIIVAGGNQSILLWMKKENSYVNLKRKIPTLNEGTVKRWIADVGTKQWQNTKREIREIFSSPACLTGSFVRERIAADTMFTHLDLTKARNTFKELTQKDWITNMITTCLRDHLLGALPCRSPHQEALSVFLLLPQCPVMHDPRNSESLVVPFAQAVCKMSDQ
;
A
#
# COMPACT_ATOMS: atom_id res chain seq x y z
N CYS A 1 -6.46 24.81 -16.54
CA CYS A 1 -6.20 25.16 -15.12
C CYS A 1 -7.32 24.56 -14.28
N ILE A 2 -7.03 23.55 -13.46
CA ILE A 2 -8.05 22.85 -12.67
C ILE A 2 -8.58 23.80 -11.59
N LYS A 3 -9.83 24.27 -11.73
CA LYS A 3 -10.48 25.11 -10.70
C LYS A 3 -11.01 24.23 -9.57
N LEU A 4 -10.16 23.96 -8.60
CA LEU A 4 -10.57 23.42 -7.31
C LEU A 4 -11.39 24.49 -6.58
N GLY A 5 -12.59 24.15 -6.10
CA GLY A 5 -13.41 25.08 -5.32
C GLY A 5 -12.60 25.65 -4.15
N LYS A 6 -12.86 26.92 -3.77
CA LYS A 6 -12.08 27.78 -2.84
C LYS A 6 -11.69 27.20 -1.45
N LYS A 7 -11.95 25.93 -1.13
CA LYS A 7 -11.68 25.29 0.17
C LYS A 7 -11.08 23.87 0.12
N MET A 8 -10.78 23.31 -1.06
CA MET A 8 -10.27 21.93 -1.13
C MET A 8 -8.77 21.88 -0.81
N LYS A 9 -8.40 21.24 0.30
CA LYS A 9 -7.01 20.90 0.61
C LYS A 9 -6.67 19.55 -0.03
N ILE A 10 -5.63 19.51 -0.86
CA ILE A 10 -5.14 18.29 -1.52
C ILE A 10 -4.25 17.53 -0.54
N HIS A 11 -4.44 16.22 -0.47
CA HIS A 11 -3.62 15.31 0.30
C HIS A 11 -2.56 14.63 -0.57
N SER A 12 -2.95 14.10 -1.74
CA SER A 12 -2.04 13.49 -2.70
C SER A 12 -2.57 13.62 -4.12
N VAL A 13 -1.66 13.47 -5.10
CA VAL A 13 -1.97 13.42 -6.53
C VAL A 13 -1.14 12.29 -7.13
N ASP A 14 -1.73 11.55 -8.06
CA ASP A 14 -1.00 10.62 -8.91
C ASP A 14 -1.48 10.78 -10.36
N GLN A 15 -0.62 10.43 -11.32
CA GLN A 15 -0.84 10.71 -12.74
C GLN A 15 -0.50 9.49 -13.60
N GLY A 16 -1.48 9.08 -14.40
CA GLY A 16 -1.32 8.14 -15.50
C GLY A 16 -1.07 8.83 -16.84
N ALA A 17 -1.17 8.07 -17.93
CA ALA A 17 -0.98 8.61 -19.28
C ALA A 17 -2.19 9.45 -19.72
N GLU A 18 -3.41 9.00 -19.41
CA GLU A 18 -4.66 9.63 -19.86
C GLU A 18 -5.44 10.35 -18.75
N HIS A 19 -5.00 10.22 -17.49
CA HIS A 19 -5.76 10.75 -16.36
C HIS A 19 -4.87 11.11 -15.16
N MET A 20 -5.46 11.89 -14.26
CA MET A 20 -4.90 12.26 -12.97
C MET A 20 -5.92 11.98 -11.87
N LEU A 21 -5.45 11.37 -10.77
CA LEU A 21 -6.21 11.24 -9.54
C LEU A 21 -5.75 12.28 -8.52
N ILE A 22 -6.72 12.90 -7.85
CA ILE A 22 -6.50 13.86 -6.77
C ILE A 22 -7.24 13.36 -5.53
N LEU A 23 -6.54 13.16 -4.43
CA LEU A 23 -7.13 12.81 -3.15
C LEU A 23 -7.17 14.03 -2.25
N SER A 24 -8.35 14.38 -1.76
CA SER A 24 -8.50 15.49 -0.81
C SER A 24 -8.14 15.08 0.62
N SER A 25 -7.88 16.09 1.47
CA SER A 25 -7.61 15.89 2.89
C SER A 25 -8.78 15.31 3.71
N ASP A 26 -10.02 15.39 3.23
CA ASP A 26 -11.16 14.69 3.82
C ASP A 26 -11.34 13.26 3.28
N GLY A 27 -10.43 12.79 2.42
CA GLY A 27 -10.40 11.42 1.93
C GLY A 27 -11.34 11.15 0.76
N LYS A 28 -11.64 12.15 -0.06
CA LYS A 28 -12.45 11.99 -1.28
C LYS A 28 -11.54 11.98 -2.52
N PRO A 29 -11.64 10.96 -3.38
CA PRO A 29 -10.89 10.93 -4.63
C PRO A 29 -11.66 11.68 -5.73
N PHE A 30 -10.90 12.35 -6.59
CA PHE A 30 -11.38 13.02 -7.80
C PHE A 30 -10.53 12.56 -8.97
N GLU A 31 -11.16 12.38 -10.12
CA GLU A 31 -10.46 12.05 -11.36
C GLU A 31 -10.60 13.17 -12.38
N TYR A 32 -9.51 13.44 -13.08
CA TYR A 32 -9.45 14.32 -14.23
C TYR A 32 -8.87 13.55 -15.42
N ASN A 33 -9.69 13.36 -16.45
CA ASN A 33 -9.31 12.67 -17.68
C ASN A 33 -8.94 13.69 -18.77
N TYR A 34 -7.82 13.48 -19.46
CA TYR A 34 -7.27 14.43 -20.44
C TYR A 34 -8.03 14.44 -21.77
N SER A 35 -8.74 13.35 -22.09
CA SER A 35 -9.27 13.06 -23.42
C SER A 35 -10.76 13.41 -23.54
N ILE A 36 -11.43 13.76 -22.43
CA ILE A 36 -12.84 14.18 -22.41
C ILE A 36 -12.92 15.71 -22.51
N GLU A 37 -13.52 16.24 -23.58
CA GLU A 37 -13.62 17.68 -23.92
C GLU A 37 -14.41 18.59 -22.93
N HIS A 38 -14.71 18.11 -21.73
CA HIS A 38 -15.31 18.91 -20.67
C HIS A 38 -14.52 18.76 -19.37
N GLU A 39 -13.67 19.76 -19.09
CA GLU A 39 -12.80 19.92 -17.92
C GLU A 39 -13.57 19.86 -16.57
N ARG A 40 -14.08 18.69 -16.19
CA ARG A 40 -14.75 18.51 -14.90
C ARG A 40 -14.09 17.37 -14.13
N LEU A 41 -13.52 17.74 -12.99
CA LEU A 41 -13.18 16.79 -11.94
C LEU A 41 -14.42 16.00 -11.56
N GLN A 42 -14.37 14.69 -11.79
CA GLN A 42 -15.44 13.80 -11.39
C GLN A 42 -15.15 13.31 -9.97
N CYS A 43 -16.06 13.63 -9.05
CA CYS A 43 -16.10 12.98 -7.75
C CYS A 43 -16.84 11.66 -7.94
N TYR A 44 -16.21 10.55 -7.58
CA TYR A 44 -16.88 9.26 -7.58
C TYR A 44 -17.91 9.23 -6.45
N SER A 45 -19.20 9.39 -6.79
CA SER A 45 -20.31 9.25 -5.85
C SER A 45 -20.31 7.88 -5.18
N PHE A 46 -19.75 6.87 -5.84
CA PHE A 46 -19.52 5.53 -5.29
C PHE A 46 -18.78 5.55 -3.95
N PHE A 47 -17.83 6.47 -3.73
CA PHE A 47 -17.07 6.57 -2.48
C PHE A 47 -17.74 7.45 -1.42
N GLN A 48 -19.01 7.86 -1.57
CA GLN A 48 -19.66 8.78 -0.63
C GLN A 48 -19.64 8.29 0.83
N GLU A 49 -19.63 6.97 1.06
CA GLU A 49 -19.59 6.37 2.39
C GLU A 49 -18.19 5.89 2.80
N LYS A 50 -17.18 6.00 1.92
CA LYS A 50 -15.83 5.46 2.13
C LYS A 50 -14.82 6.59 2.19
N THR A 51 -14.00 6.59 3.24
CA THR A 51 -12.83 7.49 3.30
C THR A 51 -11.65 6.83 2.61
N ILE A 52 -11.11 7.45 1.57
CA ILE A 52 -9.92 6.99 0.85
C ILE A 52 -8.65 7.53 1.52
N ILE A 53 -7.64 6.66 1.62
CA ILE A 53 -6.36 6.93 2.28
C ILE A 53 -5.18 6.92 1.31
N GLN A 54 -5.30 6.24 0.17
CA GLN A 54 -4.29 6.24 -0.87
C GLN A 54 -4.95 6.10 -2.25
N ILE A 55 -4.35 6.74 -3.26
CA ILE A 55 -4.68 6.60 -4.67
C ILE A 55 -3.40 6.28 -5.45
N THR A 56 -3.51 5.58 -6.58
CA THR A 56 -2.43 5.48 -7.57
C THR A 56 -2.97 5.24 -8.98
N CYS A 57 -2.21 5.64 -9.99
CA CYS A 57 -2.55 5.53 -11.40
C CYS A 57 -1.55 4.59 -12.11
N GLY A 58 -2.06 3.67 -12.92
CA GLY A 58 -1.31 3.17 -14.07
C GLY A 58 -1.52 4.07 -15.29
N ASP A 59 -1.07 3.66 -16.47
CA ASP A 59 -1.25 4.49 -17.67
C ASP A 59 -2.75 4.69 -17.98
N TYR A 60 -3.56 3.64 -17.78
CA TYR A 60 -4.98 3.57 -18.18
C TYR A 60 -5.91 2.98 -17.11
N HIS A 61 -5.41 2.72 -15.90
CA HIS A 61 -6.20 2.23 -14.78
C HIS A 61 -5.87 2.96 -13.49
N SER A 62 -6.75 2.82 -12.51
CA SER A 62 -6.72 3.52 -11.24
C SER A 62 -6.94 2.55 -10.09
N LEU A 63 -6.26 2.80 -8.98
CA LEU A 63 -6.45 2.08 -7.73
C LEU A 63 -6.70 3.06 -6.58
N ALA A 64 -7.57 2.68 -5.64
CA ALA A 64 -7.81 3.43 -4.41
C ALA A 64 -7.92 2.50 -3.19
N LEU A 65 -7.19 2.82 -2.12
CA LEU A 65 -7.24 2.11 -0.85
C LEU A 65 -8.12 2.88 0.14
N SER A 66 -9.13 2.21 0.69
CA SER A 66 -10.02 2.77 1.72
C SER A 66 -9.39 2.69 3.11
N LYS A 67 -9.85 3.57 4.01
CA LYS A 67 -9.49 3.55 5.43
C LYS A 67 -9.90 2.24 6.11
N GLY A 68 -10.89 1.54 5.58
CA GLY A 68 -11.30 0.20 6.02
C GLY A 68 -10.45 -0.93 5.48
N GLY A 69 -9.42 -0.66 4.66
CA GLY A 69 -8.56 -1.67 4.03
C GLY A 69 -9.14 -2.31 2.78
N GLU A 70 -10.18 -1.73 2.19
CA GLU A 70 -10.75 -2.20 0.92
C GLU A 70 -9.98 -1.58 -0.25
N LEU A 71 -9.60 -2.41 -1.22
CA LEU A 71 -8.96 -1.97 -2.46
C LEU A 71 -9.99 -1.88 -3.59
N PHE A 72 -10.06 -0.73 -4.24
CA PHE A 72 -10.90 -0.50 -5.41
C PHE A 72 -10.07 -0.27 -6.66
N ALA A 73 -10.55 -0.76 -7.79
CA ALA A 73 -9.89 -0.63 -9.09
C ALA A 73 -10.91 -0.25 -10.19
N TRP A 74 -10.48 0.58 -11.15
CA TRP A 74 -11.26 0.94 -12.35
C TRP A 74 -10.33 1.38 -13.50
N GLY A 75 -10.90 1.52 -14.70
CA GLY A 75 -10.20 1.82 -15.94
C GLY A 75 -10.00 0.58 -16.82
N GLN A 76 -8.98 0.59 -17.67
CA GLN A 76 -8.68 -0.49 -18.61
C GLN A 76 -8.34 -1.80 -17.89
N ASN A 77 -8.76 -2.95 -18.45
CA ASN A 77 -8.52 -4.27 -17.86
C ASN A 77 -8.12 -5.37 -18.87
N LEU A 78 -7.54 -4.98 -20.01
CA LEU A 78 -7.14 -5.90 -21.08
C LEU A 78 -6.09 -6.94 -20.65
N ASP A 79 -5.24 -6.59 -19.68
CA ASP A 79 -4.17 -7.45 -19.18
C ASP A 79 -4.47 -7.97 -17.75
N GLY A 80 -5.69 -7.78 -17.25
CA GLY A 80 -6.08 -8.15 -15.89
C GLY A 80 -5.65 -7.17 -14.80
N GLN A 81 -5.16 -5.97 -15.14
CA GLN A 81 -4.58 -4.99 -14.21
C GLN A 81 -5.51 -4.48 -13.11
N LEU A 82 -6.82 -4.73 -13.20
CA LEU A 82 -7.78 -4.41 -12.14
C LEU A 82 -7.89 -5.50 -11.06
N GLY A 83 -7.44 -6.74 -11.31
CA GLY A 83 -7.44 -7.80 -10.30
C GLY A 83 -8.82 -8.38 -9.99
N LEU A 84 -9.78 -8.27 -10.93
CA LEU A 84 -11.19 -8.63 -10.73
C LEU A 84 -11.51 -10.11 -11.04
N GLY A 85 -10.51 -10.93 -11.38
CA GLY A 85 -10.70 -12.33 -11.77
C GLY A 85 -11.44 -12.51 -13.09
N ARG A 86 -11.38 -11.49 -13.94
CA ARG A 86 -11.94 -11.47 -15.30
C ARG A 86 -11.22 -10.42 -16.12
N ILE A 87 -11.11 -10.65 -17.43
CA ILE A 87 -10.59 -9.70 -18.40
C ILE A 87 -11.77 -9.00 -19.08
N LEU A 88 -11.74 -7.68 -19.10
CA LEU A 88 -12.72 -6.81 -19.76
C LEU A 88 -11.97 -5.65 -20.41
N ASP A 89 -12.54 -5.01 -21.43
CA ASP A 89 -11.84 -3.88 -22.07
C ASP A 89 -11.60 -2.73 -21.08
N SER A 90 -12.65 -2.30 -20.38
CA SER A 90 -12.58 -1.25 -19.37
C SER A 90 -13.75 -1.34 -18.38
N THR A 91 -13.50 -0.90 -17.15
CA THR A 91 -14.46 -0.80 -16.06
C THR A 91 -14.53 0.67 -15.63
N PRO A 92 -15.57 1.44 -15.98
CA PRO A 92 -15.59 2.89 -15.78
C PRO A 92 -15.89 3.31 -14.32
N THR A 93 -16.34 2.38 -13.48
CA THR A 93 -16.69 2.65 -12.08
C THR A 93 -15.82 1.83 -11.14
N PRO A 94 -15.41 2.38 -9.98
CA PRO A 94 -14.65 1.63 -8.98
C PRO A 94 -15.32 0.31 -8.60
N GLN A 95 -14.58 -0.80 -8.71
CA GLN A 95 -15.00 -2.12 -8.25
C GLN A 95 -14.07 -2.62 -7.15
N LEU A 96 -14.62 -3.36 -6.19
CA LEU A 96 -13.86 -3.98 -5.11
C LEU A 96 -12.99 -5.11 -5.65
N VAL A 97 -11.72 -5.12 -5.29
CA VAL A 97 -10.79 -6.24 -5.56
C VAL A 97 -11.00 -7.32 -4.51
N GLU A 98 -12.01 -8.16 -4.72
CA GLU A 98 -12.52 -9.08 -3.69
C GLU A 98 -11.47 -10.05 -3.13
N ARG A 99 -10.48 -10.46 -3.95
CA ARG A 99 -9.44 -11.42 -3.55
C ARG A 99 -8.56 -10.89 -2.41
N LEU A 100 -8.37 -9.57 -2.32
CA LEU A 100 -7.60 -8.91 -1.25
C LEU A 100 -8.48 -8.44 -0.07
N SER A 101 -9.80 -8.70 -0.08
CA SER A 101 -10.68 -8.35 1.03
C SER A 101 -10.18 -8.94 2.35
N GLY A 102 -10.07 -8.10 3.37
CA GLY A 102 -9.62 -8.49 4.71
C GLY A 102 -8.10 -8.55 4.89
N VAL A 103 -7.30 -8.47 3.82
CA VAL A 103 -5.84 -8.32 3.93
C VAL A 103 -5.53 -6.93 4.52
N PRO A 104 -4.69 -6.80 5.57
CA PRO A 104 -4.31 -5.52 6.13
C PRO A 104 -3.32 -4.79 5.20
N LEU A 105 -3.83 -4.11 4.17
CA LEU A 105 -2.99 -3.40 3.19
C LEU A 105 -2.35 -2.14 3.77
N ALA A 106 -1.07 -1.95 3.45
CA ALA A 106 -0.22 -0.84 3.88
C ALA A 106 0.13 0.13 2.75
N GLN A 107 0.24 -0.36 1.51
CA GLN A 107 0.52 0.47 0.33
C GLN A 107 -0.03 -0.18 -0.94
N ILE A 108 -0.42 0.66 -1.90
CA ILE A 108 -0.66 0.28 -3.30
C ILE A 108 0.33 0.98 -4.25
N SER A 109 0.61 0.38 -5.40
CA SER A 109 1.40 0.98 -6.49
C SER A 109 0.93 0.41 -7.84
N ALA A 110 1.02 1.19 -8.90
CA ALA A 110 0.68 0.76 -10.25
C ALA A 110 1.79 1.16 -11.22
N GLY A 111 2.12 0.26 -12.15
CA GLY A 111 2.93 0.57 -13.32
C GLY A 111 2.04 0.82 -14.54
N LYS A 112 2.59 0.72 -15.75
CA LYS A 112 1.81 0.97 -16.98
C LYS A 112 0.51 0.17 -17.05
N ALA A 113 0.60 -1.14 -16.83
CA ALA A 113 -0.51 -2.10 -16.96
C ALA A 113 -0.38 -3.25 -15.95
N HIS A 114 0.29 -3.02 -14.83
CA HIS A 114 0.35 -3.96 -13.71
C HIS A 114 0.14 -3.21 -12.41
N SER A 115 -0.26 -3.95 -11.39
CA SER A 115 -0.70 -3.42 -10.10
C SER A 115 -0.06 -4.22 -8.98
N MET A 116 0.19 -3.54 -7.87
CA MET A 116 0.77 -4.14 -6.69
C MET A 116 0.15 -3.63 -5.40
N ALA A 117 0.14 -4.49 -4.39
CA ALA A 117 -0.25 -4.16 -3.03
C ALA A 117 0.72 -4.77 -2.02
N LEU A 118 1.04 -4.00 -0.98
CA LEU A 118 1.87 -4.41 0.15
C LEU A 118 0.99 -4.55 1.39
N SER A 119 1.06 -5.68 2.08
CA SER A 119 0.40 -5.86 3.37
C SER A 119 1.26 -5.35 4.52
N MET A 120 0.63 -5.12 5.68
CA MET A 120 1.32 -4.72 6.92
C MET A 120 2.30 -5.78 7.45
N SER A 121 2.18 -7.04 7.02
CA SER A 121 3.13 -8.10 7.40
C SER A 121 4.38 -8.13 6.49
N GLY A 122 4.39 -7.36 5.40
CA GLY A 122 5.46 -7.31 4.42
C GLY A 122 5.24 -8.19 3.19
N ASN A 123 4.10 -8.89 3.08
CA ASN A 123 3.76 -9.64 1.87
C ASN A 123 3.40 -8.71 0.71
N VAL A 124 3.82 -9.11 -0.49
CA VAL A 124 3.59 -8.35 -1.72
C VAL A 124 2.69 -9.17 -2.64
N TYR A 125 1.62 -8.52 -3.12
CA TYR A 125 0.69 -9.07 -4.09
C TYR A 125 0.82 -8.32 -5.40
N SER A 126 0.80 -9.04 -6.53
CA SER A 126 0.97 -8.49 -7.87
C SER A 126 -0.04 -9.08 -8.84
N TRP A 127 -0.51 -8.27 -9.79
CA TRP A 127 -1.39 -8.71 -10.88
C TRP A 127 -1.33 -7.77 -12.09
N GLY A 128 -1.91 -8.19 -13.21
CA GLY A 128 -1.94 -7.50 -14.49
C GLY A 128 -0.94 -8.06 -15.49
N ARG A 129 -0.43 -7.17 -16.36
CA ARG A 129 0.50 -7.52 -17.43
C ARG A 129 1.84 -8.03 -16.89
N ASN A 130 2.39 -9.08 -17.48
CA ASN A 130 3.60 -9.74 -17.01
C ASN A 130 4.61 -10.16 -18.10
N ASP A 131 4.52 -9.64 -19.32
CA ASP A 131 5.38 -10.03 -20.46
C ASP A 131 6.90 -10.07 -20.16
N PHE A 132 7.37 -9.31 -19.18
CA PHE A 132 8.78 -9.20 -18.80
C PHE A 132 9.06 -9.70 -17.38
N GLY A 133 8.10 -10.33 -16.72
CA GLY A 133 8.23 -10.78 -15.34
C GLY A 133 8.03 -9.69 -14.29
N GLN A 134 7.39 -8.56 -14.64
CA GLN A 134 7.19 -7.42 -13.73
C GLN A 134 6.26 -7.72 -12.54
N LEU A 135 5.60 -8.88 -12.52
CA LEU A 135 4.88 -9.40 -11.36
C LEU A 135 5.79 -10.16 -10.38
N GLY A 136 6.98 -10.62 -10.80
CA GLY A 136 7.94 -11.26 -9.89
C GLY A 136 7.58 -12.70 -9.50
N LEU A 137 6.63 -13.32 -10.20
CA LEU A 137 6.09 -14.66 -9.91
C LEU A 137 6.93 -15.80 -10.51
N GLY A 138 8.00 -15.49 -11.26
CA GLY A 138 8.88 -16.48 -11.88
C GLY A 138 8.43 -16.99 -13.25
N HIS A 139 7.39 -16.40 -13.84
CA HIS A 139 6.89 -16.66 -15.19
C HIS A 139 6.49 -15.34 -15.86
N THR A 140 6.02 -15.40 -17.11
CA THR A 140 5.66 -14.22 -17.93
C THR A 140 4.17 -14.15 -18.29
N ASP A 141 3.34 -14.96 -17.63
CA ASP A 141 1.89 -14.96 -17.88
C ASP A 141 1.20 -13.84 -17.11
N ASN A 142 0.22 -13.20 -17.73
CA ASN A 142 -0.60 -12.18 -17.09
C ASN A 142 -1.48 -12.79 -16.00
N GLU A 143 -1.73 -12.03 -14.94
CA GLU A 143 -2.57 -12.44 -13.80
C GLU A 143 -3.78 -11.52 -13.68
N ASP A 144 -4.99 -12.06 -13.72
CA ASP A 144 -6.22 -11.26 -13.54
C ASP A 144 -6.71 -11.20 -12.09
N CYS A 145 -5.98 -11.84 -11.18
CA CYS A 145 -6.19 -11.85 -9.74
C CYS A 145 -4.89 -11.46 -9.02
N PRO A 146 -4.97 -10.78 -7.87
CA PRO A 146 -3.82 -10.60 -6.98
C PRO A 146 -3.19 -11.94 -6.57
N SER A 147 -1.90 -12.09 -6.88
CA SER A 147 -1.09 -13.28 -6.58
C SER A 147 0.08 -12.92 -5.66
N LEU A 148 0.37 -13.78 -4.68
CA LEU A 148 1.42 -13.55 -3.68
C LEU A 148 2.82 -13.81 -4.27
N ILE A 149 3.77 -12.93 -4.01
CA ILE A 149 5.18 -13.13 -4.38
C ILE A 149 5.91 -13.88 -3.25
N GLU A 150 5.96 -15.21 -3.34
CA GLU A 150 6.58 -16.09 -2.33
C GLU A 150 8.11 -15.96 -2.24
N ALA A 151 8.77 -15.47 -3.30
CA ALA A 151 10.23 -15.29 -3.33
C ALA A 151 10.77 -14.31 -2.26
N LEU A 152 9.89 -13.61 -1.55
CA LEU A 152 10.20 -12.59 -0.54
C LEU A 152 9.88 -13.01 0.89
N ASP A 153 9.54 -14.28 1.16
CA ASP A 153 9.02 -14.71 2.48
C ASP A 153 9.91 -14.30 3.68
N ASN A 154 11.23 -14.22 3.48
CA ASN A 154 12.20 -13.81 4.49
C ASN A 154 12.59 -12.32 4.45
N GLN A 155 11.97 -11.52 3.59
CA GLN A 155 12.27 -10.11 3.40
C GLN A 155 11.12 -9.25 3.92
N LYS A 156 11.41 -8.32 4.84
CA LYS A 156 10.40 -7.38 5.34
C LYS A 156 10.28 -6.18 4.40
N VAL A 157 9.47 -6.32 3.35
CA VAL A 157 9.19 -5.22 2.42
C VAL A 157 8.39 -4.12 3.14
N GLU A 158 8.78 -2.85 2.92
CA GLU A 158 8.13 -1.68 3.51
C GLU A 158 7.68 -0.63 2.48
N PHE A 159 8.20 -0.72 1.25
CA PHE A 159 7.84 0.21 0.18
C PHE A 159 7.85 -0.48 -1.20
N LEU A 160 6.87 -0.11 -2.03
CA LEU A 160 6.75 -0.49 -3.44
C LEU A 160 6.91 0.74 -4.35
N ALA A 161 7.59 0.57 -5.49
CA ALA A 161 7.57 1.52 -6.59
C ALA A 161 7.50 0.78 -7.94
N CYS A 162 6.44 1.00 -8.70
CA CYS A 162 6.29 0.45 -10.05
C CYS A 162 6.76 1.46 -11.10
N GLY A 163 7.53 1.00 -12.08
CA GLY A 163 7.81 1.74 -13.30
C GLY A 163 6.90 1.33 -14.45
N GLY A 164 7.31 1.60 -15.69
CA GLY A 164 6.51 1.22 -16.86
C GLY A 164 6.30 -0.30 -16.95
N SER A 165 7.38 -1.07 -16.86
CA SER A 165 7.32 -2.53 -16.95
C SER A 165 8.34 -3.21 -16.04
N HIS A 166 8.66 -2.56 -14.93
CA HIS A 166 9.55 -3.08 -13.89
C HIS A 166 9.04 -2.65 -12.52
N THR A 167 9.51 -3.33 -11.49
CA THR A 167 9.11 -3.13 -10.11
C THR A 167 10.36 -3.00 -9.25
N ALA A 168 10.31 -2.10 -8.25
CA ALA A 168 11.29 -1.99 -7.20
C ALA A 168 10.64 -2.14 -5.82
N LEU A 169 11.33 -2.83 -4.92
CA LEU A 169 10.92 -3.07 -3.53
C LEU A 169 12.02 -2.59 -2.59
N LEU A 170 11.63 -1.91 -1.52
CA LEU A 170 12.51 -1.54 -0.43
C LEU A 170 12.12 -2.31 0.82
N THR A 171 13.11 -2.92 1.47
CA THR A 171 12.94 -3.60 2.76
C THR A 171 13.26 -2.70 3.94
N LYS A 172 12.76 -3.05 5.13
CA LYS A 172 13.03 -2.34 6.40
C LYS A 172 14.52 -2.23 6.72
N ASP A 173 15.30 -3.21 6.28
CA ASP A 173 16.75 -3.27 6.49
C ASP A 173 17.54 -2.48 5.42
N GLY A 174 16.84 -1.79 4.52
CA GLY A 174 17.43 -0.92 3.50
C GLY A 174 17.92 -1.64 2.25
N LEU A 175 17.55 -2.91 2.05
CA LEU A 175 17.84 -3.65 0.82
C LEU A 175 16.87 -3.26 -0.30
N LEU A 176 17.41 -3.09 -1.51
CA LEU A 176 16.65 -2.81 -2.74
C LEU A 176 16.59 -4.06 -3.62
N PHE A 177 15.38 -4.48 -3.96
CA PHE A 177 15.12 -5.53 -4.94
C PHE A 177 14.45 -4.95 -6.18
N THR A 178 14.80 -5.43 -7.37
CA THR A 178 14.17 -5.02 -8.63
C THR A 178 13.90 -6.24 -9.52
N PHE A 179 12.83 -6.17 -10.31
CA PHE A 179 12.44 -7.21 -11.25
C PHE A 179 11.56 -6.67 -12.39
N GLY A 180 11.32 -7.48 -13.42
CA GLY A 180 10.62 -7.11 -14.64
C GLY A 180 11.56 -6.80 -15.80
N ALA A 181 11.19 -5.84 -16.64
CA ALA A 181 11.95 -5.46 -17.83
C ALA A 181 13.33 -4.89 -17.49
N GLY A 182 14.39 -5.43 -18.09
CA GLY A 182 15.77 -4.98 -17.86
C GLY A 182 16.47 -4.32 -19.04
N LYS A 183 15.83 -4.24 -20.21
CA LYS A 183 16.45 -3.82 -21.49
C LYS A 183 17.28 -2.53 -21.44
N HIS A 184 16.92 -1.56 -20.60
CA HIS A 184 17.61 -0.26 -20.48
C HIS A 184 18.47 -0.15 -19.22
N GLY A 185 18.63 -1.23 -18.45
CA GLY A 185 19.35 -1.23 -17.18
C GLY A 185 18.53 -0.80 -15.97
N GLN A 186 17.21 -0.64 -16.10
CA GLN A 186 16.34 -0.08 -15.06
C GLN A 186 16.24 -0.95 -13.79
N LEU A 187 16.80 -2.16 -13.83
CA LEU A 187 16.90 -3.07 -12.70
C LEU A 187 18.21 -2.87 -11.90
N GLY A 188 19.28 -2.35 -12.50
CA GLY A 188 20.53 -2.06 -11.79
C GLY A 188 21.46 -3.26 -11.59
N HIS A 189 21.24 -4.36 -12.31
CA HIS A 189 21.97 -5.63 -12.14
C HIS A 189 23.20 -5.79 -13.05
N ASN A 190 23.72 -4.68 -13.60
CA ASN A 190 24.78 -4.70 -14.61
C ASN A 190 24.44 -5.58 -15.84
N SER A 191 23.16 -5.62 -16.20
CA SER A 191 22.62 -6.50 -17.23
C SER A 191 21.45 -5.82 -17.92
N THR A 192 21.14 -6.29 -19.14
CA THR A 192 19.94 -5.90 -19.90
C THR A 192 18.87 -6.99 -19.93
N GLN A 193 19.08 -8.09 -19.20
CA GLN A 193 18.12 -9.19 -19.10
C GLN A 193 16.94 -8.84 -18.20
N ASN A 194 15.80 -9.44 -18.48
CA ASN A 194 14.64 -9.35 -17.61
C ASN A 194 14.83 -10.25 -16.39
N GLU A 195 14.26 -9.85 -15.26
CA GLU A 195 14.26 -10.64 -14.04
C GLU A 195 12.83 -11.06 -13.72
N LEU A 196 12.56 -12.37 -13.70
CA LEU A 196 11.21 -12.90 -13.48
C LEU A 196 10.85 -13.01 -12.00
N LYS A 197 11.83 -12.85 -11.10
CA LYS A 197 11.68 -12.87 -9.65
C LYS A 197 12.42 -11.67 -9.04
N PRO A 198 12.03 -11.21 -7.85
CA PRO A 198 12.77 -10.16 -7.15
C PRO A 198 14.25 -10.49 -7.01
N CYS A 199 15.10 -9.63 -7.58
CA CYS A 199 16.56 -9.77 -7.54
C CYS A 199 17.18 -8.61 -6.76
N LEU A 200 18.11 -8.92 -5.86
CA LEU A 200 18.80 -7.93 -5.03
C LEU A 200 19.74 -7.07 -5.88
N VAL A 201 19.65 -5.75 -5.76
CA VAL A 201 20.57 -4.82 -6.41
C VAL A 201 21.91 -4.82 -5.66
N ALA A 202 22.82 -5.72 -6.08
CA ALA A 202 24.07 -6.01 -5.36
C ALA A 202 24.96 -4.77 -5.14
N GLU A 203 24.98 -3.82 -6.08
CA GLU A 203 25.78 -2.59 -5.99
C GLU A 203 25.38 -1.69 -4.81
N LEU A 204 24.16 -1.85 -4.27
CA LEU A 204 23.67 -1.13 -3.09
C LEU A 204 23.70 -1.98 -1.82
N LEU A 205 24.18 -3.21 -1.87
CA LEU A 205 24.32 -4.07 -0.69
C LEU A 205 25.27 -3.43 0.33
N GLY A 206 24.88 -3.47 1.61
CA GLY A 206 25.62 -2.84 2.70
C GLY A 206 25.45 -1.32 2.79
N LYS A 207 24.66 -0.71 1.91
CA LYS A 207 24.25 0.70 1.98
C LYS A 207 22.79 0.76 2.43
N ARG A 208 22.43 1.70 3.31
CA ARG A 208 21.03 1.87 3.72
C ARG A 208 20.23 2.71 2.73
N VAL A 209 19.49 2.05 1.85
CA VAL A 209 18.48 2.71 1.01
C VAL A 209 17.27 3.07 1.88
N THR A 210 16.70 4.26 1.70
CA THR A 210 15.54 4.74 2.48
C THR A 210 14.40 5.31 1.65
N GLN A 211 14.63 5.60 0.38
CA GLN A 211 13.58 5.96 -0.57
C GLN A 211 13.87 5.35 -1.93
N ILE A 212 12.82 4.96 -2.63
CA ILE A 212 12.88 4.50 -4.02
C ILE A 212 11.77 5.16 -4.84
N ALA A 213 12.05 5.43 -6.10
CA ALA A 213 11.06 5.88 -7.07
C ALA A 213 11.37 5.30 -8.46
N CYS A 214 10.33 4.96 -9.21
CA CYS A 214 10.46 4.39 -10.55
C CYS A 214 9.80 5.31 -11.57
N GLY A 215 10.54 5.69 -12.60
CA GLY A 215 9.95 6.29 -13.79
C GLY A 215 9.58 5.22 -14.81
N ARG A 216 9.34 5.61 -16.06
CA ARG A 216 8.92 4.68 -17.11
C ARG A 216 9.95 3.57 -17.38
N ARG A 217 11.24 3.94 -17.42
CA ARG A 217 12.37 3.04 -17.71
C ARG A 217 13.61 3.35 -16.87
N HIS A 218 13.45 3.93 -15.69
CA HIS A 218 14.58 4.24 -14.81
C HIS A 218 14.13 4.14 -13.34
N THR A 219 15.11 4.01 -12.45
CA THR A 219 14.90 3.85 -11.01
C THR A 219 15.84 4.80 -10.27
N LEU A 220 15.30 5.44 -9.23
CA LEU A 220 16.01 6.29 -8.30
C LEU A 220 16.02 5.63 -6.92
N ALA A 221 17.15 5.74 -6.20
CA ALA A 221 17.31 5.23 -4.85
C ALA A 221 18.06 6.25 -3.98
N TYR A 222 17.46 6.70 -2.89
CA TYR A 222 18.13 7.55 -1.91
C TYR A 222 18.81 6.70 -0.84
N VAL A 223 20.13 6.83 -0.75
CA VAL A 223 20.98 6.15 0.23
C VAL A 223 21.28 7.11 1.37
N SER A 224 20.65 6.89 2.54
CA SER A 224 20.69 7.84 3.66
C SER A 224 22.09 7.99 4.24
N ASP A 225 22.83 6.88 4.35
CA ASP A 225 24.14 6.86 5.02
C ASP A 225 25.19 7.64 4.22
N LEU A 226 24.98 7.74 2.91
CA LEU A 226 25.85 8.49 2.01
C LEU A 226 25.33 9.91 1.74
N GLY A 227 24.08 10.21 2.09
CA GLY A 227 23.39 11.43 1.68
C GLY A 227 23.47 11.60 0.17
N LYS A 228 23.12 10.56 -0.61
CA LYS A 228 23.23 10.52 -2.08
C LYS A 228 22.01 9.86 -2.73
N VAL A 229 21.62 10.37 -3.90
CA VAL A 229 20.64 9.72 -4.77
C VAL A 229 21.40 8.99 -5.87
N PHE A 230 21.10 7.70 -6.02
CA PHE A 230 21.58 6.86 -7.09
C PHE A 230 20.49 6.74 -8.16
N SER A 231 20.90 6.73 -9.42
CA SER A 231 20.03 6.57 -10.58
C SER A 231 20.55 5.44 -11.47
N PHE A 232 19.65 4.71 -12.12
CA PHE A 232 19.98 3.70 -13.12
C PHE A 232 18.80 3.44 -14.06
N GLY A 233 19.09 2.85 -15.22
CA GLY A 233 18.14 2.64 -16.30
C GLY A 233 18.38 3.52 -17.52
N SER A 234 17.30 3.86 -18.20
CA SER A 234 17.34 4.68 -19.41
C SER A 234 17.83 6.09 -19.06
N GLY A 235 18.81 6.58 -19.83
CA GLY A 235 19.31 7.96 -19.74
C GLY A 235 18.97 8.80 -20.96
N GLU A 236 18.20 8.27 -21.91
CA GLU A 236 17.97 8.85 -23.25
C GLU A 236 17.52 10.33 -23.24
N GLU A 237 16.81 10.76 -22.20
CA GLU A 237 16.27 12.12 -22.02
C GLU A 237 16.99 12.90 -20.88
N GLY A 238 18.11 12.39 -20.40
CA GLY A 238 18.86 12.98 -19.28
C GLY A 238 18.24 12.73 -17.89
N GLN A 239 17.24 11.85 -17.78
CA GLN A 239 16.50 11.59 -16.55
C GLN A 239 17.35 11.04 -15.39
N LEU A 240 18.54 10.53 -15.68
CA LEU A 240 19.48 10.04 -14.67
C LEU A 240 20.25 11.19 -13.97
N GLY A 241 20.19 12.43 -14.50
CA GLY A 241 20.82 13.58 -13.87
C GLY A 241 22.33 13.39 -13.65
N ASN A 242 23.04 12.89 -14.66
CA ASN A 242 24.47 12.64 -14.64
C ASN A 242 25.25 13.46 -15.69
N GLY A 243 24.59 14.43 -16.34
CA GLY A 243 25.16 15.27 -17.38
C GLY A 243 25.28 14.62 -18.76
N GLY A 244 24.71 13.43 -18.98
CA GLY A 244 24.71 12.73 -20.27
C GLY A 244 23.40 12.04 -20.57
N THR A 245 23.35 11.37 -21.73
CA THR A 245 22.15 10.67 -22.24
C THR A 245 22.30 9.14 -22.33
N GLN A 246 23.36 8.61 -21.71
CA GLN A 246 23.66 7.17 -21.76
C GLN A 246 22.89 6.41 -20.70
N ASN A 247 22.45 5.20 -21.05
CA ASN A 247 21.84 4.28 -20.10
C ASN A 247 22.86 3.84 -19.04
N GLN A 248 22.39 3.61 -17.81
CA GLN A 248 23.21 3.10 -16.71
C GLN A 248 22.67 1.75 -16.27
N LEU A 249 23.48 0.69 -16.42
CA LEU A 249 23.09 -0.67 -16.05
C LEU A 249 23.30 -0.97 -14.56
N ILE A 250 24.01 -0.10 -13.85
CA ILE A 250 24.26 -0.18 -12.41
C ILE A 250 23.87 1.15 -11.75
N PRO A 251 23.47 1.12 -10.46
CA PRO A 251 23.23 2.33 -9.69
C PRO A 251 24.48 3.20 -9.61
N LEU A 252 24.39 4.44 -10.10
CA LEU A 252 25.46 5.43 -9.97
C LEU A 252 24.92 6.70 -9.30
N PRO A 253 25.73 7.41 -8.50
CA PRO A 253 25.30 8.65 -7.88
C PRO A 253 25.01 9.72 -8.93
N MET A 254 23.90 10.43 -8.76
CA MET A 254 23.56 11.61 -9.58
C MET A 254 24.64 12.69 -9.42
N LYS A 255 24.94 13.42 -10.50
CA LYS A 255 25.97 14.48 -10.54
C LYS A 255 25.35 15.79 -11.02
N LEU A 256 25.61 16.89 -10.32
CA LEU A 256 25.34 18.22 -10.87
C LEU A 256 26.36 18.53 -11.98
N SER A 257 26.07 19.52 -12.82
CA SER A 257 27.04 20.01 -13.80
C SER A 257 28.21 20.70 -13.09
N SER A 258 29.44 20.34 -13.50
CA SER A 258 30.72 20.39 -12.78
C SER A 258 30.91 19.19 -11.83
N ASN A 259 32.11 18.63 -11.74
CA ASN A 259 32.44 17.35 -11.10
C ASN A 259 32.15 17.25 -9.57
N GLU A 260 31.27 18.09 -9.04
CA GLU A 260 30.78 18.07 -7.67
C GLU A 260 29.64 17.04 -7.55
N GLU A 261 29.90 15.99 -6.77
CA GLU A 261 28.86 15.07 -6.36
C GLU A 261 27.79 15.82 -5.54
N LEU A 262 26.51 15.53 -5.78
CA LEU A 262 25.43 15.96 -4.91
C LEU A 262 25.64 15.34 -3.52
N LYS A 263 26.29 16.08 -2.63
CA LYS A 263 26.36 15.77 -1.21
C LYS A 263 25.15 16.40 -0.54
N PHE A 264 24.16 15.59 -0.21
CA PHE A 264 23.02 16.05 0.58
C PHE A 264 23.46 16.06 2.05
N GLU A 265 23.74 17.24 2.60
CA GLU A 265 24.09 17.40 4.02
C GLU A 265 22.96 16.85 4.90
N SER A 266 23.23 15.73 5.57
CA SER A 266 22.22 14.97 6.32
C SER A 266 22.02 15.43 7.77
N HIS A 267 22.52 16.61 8.19
CA HIS A 267 22.60 16.94 9.62
C HIS A 267 22.05 18.30 10.08
N THR A 268 21.50 19.15 9.21
CA THR A 268 20.64 20.26 9.68
C THR A 268 19.19 19.79 9.69
N SER A 269 18.70 19.46 10.89
CA SER A 269 17.49 18.67 11.19
C SER A 269 16.15 19.16 10.63
N GLU A 270 16.09 20.31 9.95
CA GLU A 270 14.84 20.94 9.52
C GLU A 270 14.29 20.48 8.18
N ASN A 271 15.10 19.95 7.27
CA ASN A 271 14.65 19.58 5.92
C ASN A 271 14.75 18.07 5.66
N GLU A 272 13.96 17.58 4.71
CA GLU A 272 13.97 16.21 4.20
C GLU A 272 13.96 16.21 2.66
N LEU A 273 14.61 15.19 2.07
CA LEU A 273 14.60 14.95 0.63
C LEU A 273 13.37 14.13 0.25
N ILE A 274 12.79 14.43 -0.91
CA ILE A 274 11.79 13.59 -1.57
C ILE A 274 12.28 13.31 -2.98
N ILE A 275 12.32 12.04 -3.35
CA ILE A 275 12.57 11.62 -4.73
C ILE A 275 11.25 11.28 -5.42
N VAL A 276 11.05 11.82 -6.62
CA VAL A 276 9.92 11.51 -7.48
C VAL A 276 10.46 11.19 -8.87
N ALA A 277 9.93 10.13 -9.48
CA ALA A 277 10.23 9.76 -10.85
C ALA A 277 8.90 9.58 -11.59
N GLY A 278 8.81 10.15 -12.79
CA GLY A 278 7.61 10.07 -13.62
C GLY A 278 8.00 10.14 -15.09
N GLY A 279 7.32 9.38 -15.96
CA GLY A 279 7.68 9.32 -17.38
C GLY A 279 9.20 9.18 -17.60
N ASN A 280 9.81 10.18 -18.23
CA ASN A 280 11.25 10.30 -18.45
C ASN A 280 11.86 11.47 -17.67
N GLN A 281 11.38 11.74 -16.45
CA GLN A 281 11.84 12.84 -15.61
C GLN A 281 12.08 12.37 -14.17
N SER A 282 13.04 13.03 -13.53
CA SER A 282 13.41 12.85 -12.12
C SER A 282 13.32 14.20 -11.42
N ILE A 283 12.68 14.23 -10.26
CA ILE A 283 12.51 15.43 -9.45
C ILE A 283 13.01 15.13 -8.04
N LEU A 284 13.89 16.00 -7.54
CA LEU A 284 14.39 16.00 -6.18
C LEU A 284 13.84 17.23 -5.46
N LEU A 285 13.06 17.04 -4.39
CA LEU A 285 12.46 18.13 -3.63
C LEU A 285 13.08 18.17 -2.23
N TRP A 286 13.55 19.35 -1.82
CA TRP A 286 14.01 19.59 -0.45
C TRP A 286 12.93 20.36 0.30
N MET A 287 12.33 19.72 1.30
CA MET A 287 11.18 20.26 2.01
C MET A 287 11.48 20.40 3.50
N LYS A 288 11.06 21.50 4.13
CA LYS A 288 11.05 21.59 5.59
C LYS A 288 10.18 20.48 6.15
N LYS A 289 10.64 19.75 7.17
CA LYS A 289 9.88 18.72 7.89
C LYS A 289 8.57 19.27 8.46
N GLU A 290 8.52 20.56 8.81
CA GLU A 290 7.28 21.23 9.24
C GLU A 290 6.25 21.36 8.10
N ASN A 291 6.72 21.39 6.85
CA ASN A 291 5.93 21.46 5.61
C ASN A 291 6.01 20.15 4.83
N SER A 292 6.37 19.04 5.48
CA SER A 292 6.57 17.76 4.83
C SER A 292 5.35 17.42 3.98
N TYR A 293 5.49 17.49 2.65
CA TYR A 293 4.53 16.89 1.71
C TYR A 293 4.60 15.35 1.74
N VAL A 294 5.16 14.80 2.83
CA VAL A 294 5.71 13.48 3.02
C VAL A 294 5.25 13.03 4.40
N ASN A 295 4.87 11.78 4.55
CA ASN A 295 4.43 11.18 5.81
C ASN A 295 3.03 11.54 6.33
N LEU A 296 2.09 11.83 5.43
CA LEU A 296 0.74 11.31 5.64
C LEU A 296 0.52 10.11 4.73
N LYS A 297 1.40 9.10 4.74
CA LYS A 297 0.99 7.74 4.33
C LYS A 297 -0.09 7.34 5.32
N ARG A 298 -1.33 7.73 5.03
CA ARG A 298 -2.50 7.35 5.80
C ARG A 298 -2.52 5.83 5.75
N LYS A 299 -2.45 5.22 6.91
CA LYS A 299 -2.60 3.78 7.07
C LYS A 299 -4.03 3.49 7.47
N ILE A 300 -4.45 2.26 7.26
CA ILE A 300 -5.64 1.75 7.93
C ILE A 300 -5.45 1.93 9.46
N PRO A 301 -6.52 2.27 10.19
CA PRO A 301 -6.44 2.46 11.63
C PRO A 301 -6.16 1.12 12.32
N THR A 302 -5.25 1.15 13.29
CA THR A 302 -4.85 -0.03 14.06
C THR A 302 -4.77 0.29 15.54
N LEU A 303 -5.00 -0.72 16.39
CA LEU A 303 -4.81 -0.61 17.83
C LEU A 303 -3.33 -0.70 18.19
N ASN A 304 -2.94 0.13 19.14
CA ASN A 304 -1.69 -0.01 19.88
C ASN A 304 -1.96 0.31 21.36
N GLU A 305 -0.97 0.04 22.21
CA GLU A 305 -1.10 0.24 23.66
C GLU A 305 -1.46 1.69 24.04
N GLY A 306 -0.88 2.68 23.34
CA GLY A 306 -1.21 4.09 23.54
C GLY A 306 -2.66 4.42 23.17
N THR A 307 -3.18 3.82 22.10
CA THR A 307 -4.58 3.96 21.70
C THR A 307 -5.53 3.38 22.74
N VAL A 308 -5.22 2.18 23.26
CA VAL A 308 -6.06 1.52 24.28
C VAL A 308 -6.13 2.36 25.56
N LYS A 309 -4.97 2.79 26.09
CA LYS A 309 -4.90 3.63 27.29
C LYS A 309 -5.69 4.93 27.13
N ARG A 310 -5.55 5.59 25.97
CA ARG A 310 -6.27 6.82 25.64
C ARG A 310 -7.78 6.58 25.58
N TRP A 311 -8.25 5.55 24.89
CA TRP A 311 -9.68 5.27 24.79
C TRP A 311 -10.34 5.01 26.15
N ILE A 312 -9.63 4.32 27.05
CA ILE A 312 -10.10 4.06 28.41
C ILE A 312 -10.18 5.36 29.22
N ALA A 313 -9.20 6.24 29.07
CA ALA A 313 -9.18 7.56 29.73
C ALA A 313 -10.23 8.53 29.18
N ASP A 314 -10.57 8.43 27.90
CA ASP A 314 -11.51 9.34 27.23
C ASP A 314 -12.97 9.11 27.61
N VAL A 315 -13.32 7.97 28.24
CA VAL A 315 -14.70 7.64 28.60
C VAL A 315 -15.27 8.72 29.52
N GLY A 316 -16.39 9.33 29.11
CA GLY A 316 -17.04 10.42 29.84
C GLY A 316 -16.47 11.82 29.57
N THR A 317 -15.43 11.94 28.75
CA THR A 317 -14.85 13.23 28.34
C THR A 317 -15.47 13.74 27.04
N LYS A 318 -15.17 15.00 26.67
CA LYS A 318 -15.56 15.56 25.36
C LYS A 318 -14.86 14.86 24.18
N GLN A 319 -13.71 14.23 24.40
CA GLN A 319 -12.93 13.53 23.37
C GLN A 319 -13.52 12.16 23.01
N TRP A 320 -14.43 11.64 23.84
CA TRP A 320 -15.09 10.35 23.65
C TRP A 320 -15.72 10.15 22.26
N GLN A 321 -16.23 11.21 21.62
CA GLN A 321 -16.82 11.10 20.27
C GLN A 321 -15.79 10.72 19.19
N ASN A 322 -14.55 11.20 19.31
CA ASN A 322 -13.47 10.79 18.41
C ASN A 322 -13.11 9.33 18.65
N THR A 323 -12.98 8.94 19.93
CA THR A 323 -12.73 7.55 20.32
C THR A 323 -13.81 6.59 19.84
N LYS A 324 -15.09 6.96 19.89
CA LYS A 324 -16.18 6.16 19.29
C LYS A 324 -15.99 5.93 17.79
N ARG A 325 -15.57 6.96 17.06
CA ARG A 325 -15.30 6.85 15.63
C ARG A 325 -14.12 5.91 15.37
N GLU A 326 -13.04 6.03 16.12
CA GLU A 326 -11.87 5.14 15.98
C GLU A 326 -12.22 3.68 16.32
N ILE A 327 -13.01 3.43 17.39
CA ILE A 327 -13.51 2.09 17.73
C ILE A 327 -14.32 1.52 16.56
N ARG A 328 -15.26 2.30 16.01
CA ARG A 328 -16.08 1.86 14.87
C ARG A 328 -15.23 1.53 13.66
N GLU A 329 -14.27 2.37 13.30
CA GLU A 329 -13.40 2.16 12.15
C GLU A 329 -12.58 0.87 12.28
N ILE A 330 -12.05 0.58 13.47
CA ILE A 330 -11.20 -0.60 13.69
C ILE A 330 -12.04 -1.87 13.80
N PHE A 331 -13.09 -1.87 14.64
CA PHE A 331 -13.86 -3.08 14.94
C PHE A 331 -14.93 -3.42 13.91
N SER A 332 -15.10 -2.59 12.87
CA SER A 332 -15.98 -2.88 11.72
C SER A 332 -15.25 -3.43 10.49
N SER A 333 -13.92 -3.46 10.51
CA SER A 333 -13.10 -3.93 9.37
C SER A 333 -12.20 -5.11 9.77
N PRO A 334 -12.27 -6.25 9.05
CA PRO A 334 -11.35 -7.36 9.24
C PRO A 334 -9.89 -6.96 9.03
N ALA A 335 -9.62 -6.09 8.04
CA ALA A 335 -8.27 -5.63 7.73
C ALA A 335 -7.70 -4.75 8.87
N CYS A 336 -8.48 -3.81 9.41
CA CYS A 336 -8.05 -2.96 10.53
C CYS A 336 -7.81 -3.78 11.80
N LEU A 337 -8.72 -4.70 12.11
CA LEU A 337 -8.62 -5.56 13.29
C LEU A 337 -7.42 -6.51 13.17
N THR A 338 -7.21 -7.13 12.01
CA THR A 338 -6.05 -7.99 11.74
C THR A 338 -4.75 -7.19 11.82
N GLY A 339 -4.69 -6.04 11.13
CA GLY A 339 -3.54 -5.13 11.13
C GLY A 339 -3.10 -4.66 12.51
N SER A 340 -4.03 -4.62 13.48
CA SER A 340 -3.75 -4.24 14.88
C SER A 340 -2.86 -5.24 15.63
N PHE A 341 -2.83 -6.49 15.18
CA PHE A 341 -2.14 -7.58 15.88
C PHE A 341 -1.14 -8.33 15.01
N VAL A 342 -0.80 -7.79 13.83
CA VAL A 342 0.30 -8.31 13.01
C VAL A 342 1.61 -8.22 13.79
N ARG A 343 2.34 -9.34 13.86
CA ARG A 343 3.67 -9.41 14.47
C ARG A 343 4.69 -8.73 13.57
N GLU A 344 5.71 -8.14 14.17
CA GLU A 344 6.93 -7.88 13.41
C GLU A 344 7.61 -9.23 13.12
N ARG A 345 7.77 -9.59 11.84
CA ARG A 345 8.61 -10.75 11.46
C ARG A 345 10.01 -10.54 12.01
N ILE A 346 10.44 -11.43 12.91
CA ILE A 346 11.83 -11.55 13.35
C ILE A 346 12.46 -12.66 12.51
N ALA A 347 13.63 -12.44 11.93
CA ALA A 347 14.29 -13.31 10.95
C ALA A 347 14.54 -14.77 11.39
N ALA A 348 14.27 -15.11 12.67
CA ALA A 348 14.50 -16.43 13.25
C ALA A 348 13.20 -17.21 13.56
N ASP A 349 12.02 -16.64 13.33
CA ASP A 349 10.78 -17.24 13.83
C ASP A 349 10.04 -18.02 12.73
N THR A 350 10.14 -19.35 12.78
CA THR A 350 9.37 -20.31 11.95
C THR A 350 7.90 -20.43 12.37
N MET A 351 7.35 -19.45 13.09
CA MET A 351 5.98 -19.47 13.59
C MET A 351 4.95 -19.30 12.46
N PHE A 352 4.04 -20.27 12.37
CA PHE A 352 3.00 -20.38 11.33
C PHE A 352 1.92 -19.28 11.33
N THR A 353 1.90 -18.38 12.33
CA THR A 353 0.87 -17.32 12.41
C THR A 353 1.50 -15.94 12.53
N HIS A 354 1.21 -15.07 11.57
CA HIS A 354 1.67 -13.67 11.55
C HIS A 354 0.99 -12.77 12.62
N LEU A 355 0.28 -13.36 13.60
CA LEU A 355 -0.51 -12.64 14.60
C LEU A 355 -0.02 -12.83 16.03
N ASP A 356 -0.07 -11.78 16.83
CA ASP A 356 0.12 -11.83 18.28
C ASP A 356 -1.22 -12.05 19.00
N LEU A 357 -1.65 -13.32 19.06
CA LEU A 357 -2.90 -13.71 19.73
C LEU A 357 -2.89 -13.43 21.24
N THR A 358 -1.72 -13.45 21.88
CA THR A 358 -1.59 -13.14 23.32
C THR A 358 -1.85 -11.66 23.55
N LYS A 359 -1.21 -10.80 22.75
CA LYS A 359 -1.47 -9.35 22.77
C LYS A 359 -2.92 -9.05 22.45
N ALA A 360 -3.49 -9.69 21.43
CA ALA A 360 -4.91 -9.53 21.07
C ALA A 360 -5.84 -9.84 22.25
N ARG A 361 -5.67 -11.01 22.87
CA ARG A 361 -6.46 -11.43 24.04
C ARG A 361 -6.34 -10.44 25.20
N ASN A 362 -5.12 -9.99 25.51
CA ASN A 362 -4.88 -9.06 26.61
C ASN A 362 -5.51 -7.69 26.33
N THR A 363 -5.34 -7.16 25.11
CA THR A 363 -5.95 -5.90 24.67
C THR A 363 -7.47 -5.97 24.71
N PHE A 364 -8.08 -7.05 24.21
CA PHE A 364 -9.54 -7.19 24.27
C PHE A 364 -10.03 -7.27 25.71
N LYS A 365 -9.36 -8.03 26.59
CA LYS A 365 -9.69 -8.06 28.02
C LYS A 365 -9.65 -6.66 28.64
N GLU A 366 -8.59 -5.91 28.41
CA GLU A 366 -8.44 -4.55 28.94
C GLU A 366 -9.56 -3.62 28.45
N LEU A 367 -9.83 -3.59 27.14
CA LEU A 367 -10.91 -2.77 26.56
C LEU A 367 -12.29 -3.15 27.11
N THR A 368 -12.54 -4.44 27.30
CA THR A 368 -13.85 -4.93 27.76
C THR A 368 -14.12 -4.73 29.26
N GLN A 369 -13.16 -4.20 30.02
CA GLN A 369 -13.40 -3.77 31.41
C GLN A 369 -14.29 -2.52 31.50
N LYS A 370 -14.49 -1.81 30.40
CA LYS A 370 -15.36 -0.63 30.33
C LYS A 370 -16.62 -0.96 29.55
N ASP A 371 -17.78 -1.01 30.23
CA ASP A 371 -19.07 -1.38 29.64
C ASP A 371 -19.41 -0.63 28.35
N TRP A 372 -19.08 0.66 28.28
CA TRP A 372 -19.36 1.44 27.06
C TRP A 372 -18.49 1.00 25.87
N ILE A 373 -17.21 0.72 26.09
CA ILE A 373 -16.32 0.19 25.04
C ILE A 373 -16.81 -1.21 24.63
N THR A 374 -17.14 -2.06 25.61
CA THR A 374 -17.69 -3.41 25.38
C THR A 374 -18.94 -3.35 24.49
N ASN A 375 -19.91 -2.50 24.81
CA ASN A 375 -21.13 -2.35 24.03
C ASN A 375 -20.83 -1.85 22.61
N MET A 376 -19.90 -0.91 22.44
CA MET A 376 -19.51 -0.41 21.13
C MET A 376 -18.87 -1.50 20.27
N ILE A 377 -17.94 -2.28 20.84
CA ILE A 377 -17.30 -3.41 20.17
C ILE A 377 -18.39 -4.41 19.75
N THR A 378 -19.26 -4.83 20.66
CA THR A 378 -20.37 -5.77 20.37
C THR A 378 -21.22 -5.28 19.20
N THR A 379 -21.59 -4.00 19.15
CA THR A 379 -22.35 -3.42 18.03
C THR A 379 -21.54 -3.46 16.73
N CYS A 380 -20.28 -3.06 16.74
CA CYS A 380 -19.44 -3.04 15.52
C CYS A 380 -19.24 -4.45 14.95
N LEU A 381 -19.03 -5.44 15.82
CA LEU A 381 -18.89 -6.84 15.42
C LEU A 381 -20.17 -7.34 14.75
N ARG A 382 -21.32 -7.12 15.40
CA ARG A 382 -22.64 -7.56 14.94
C ARG A 382 -23.06 -6.92 13.62
N ASP A 383 -23.00 -5.60 13.56
CA ASP A 383 -23.66 -4.83 12.50
C ASP A 383 -22.77 -4.67 11.26
N HIS A 384 -21.45 -4.88 11.40
CA HIS A 384 -20.50 -4.62 10.33
C HIS A 384 -19.48 -5.75 10.12
N LEU A 385 -18.70 -6.11 11.14
CA LEU A 385 -17.54 -7.01 10.94
C LEU A 385 -17.95 -8.39 10.45
N LEU A 386 -18.96 -9.02 11.08
CA LEU A 386 -19.35 -10.40 10.76
C LEU A 386 -19.86 -10.53 9.32
N GLY A 387 -20.55 -9.51 8.80
CA GLY A 387 -20.98 -9.46 7.41
C GLY A 387 -19.84 -9.23 6.41
N ALA A 388 -18.74 -8.62 6.86
CA ALA A 388 -17.56 -8.33 6.05
C ALA A 388 -16.47 -9.41 6.12
N LEU A 389 -16.70 -10.53 6.81
CA LEU A 389 -15.69 -11.58 6.98
C LEU A 389 -15.25 -12.16 5.63
N PRO A 390 -13.93 -12.26 5.37
CA PRO A 390 -13.38 -12.64 4.07
C PRO A 390 -13.42 -14.16 3.85
N CYS A 391 -14.60 -14.76 3.92
CA CYS A 391 -14.81 -16.22 3.91
C CYS A 391 -14.32 -16.92 2.64
N ARG A 392 -14.05 -16.16 1.57
CA ARG A 392 -13.63 -16.66 0.26
C ARG A 392 -12.23 -16.22 -0.16
N SER A 393 -11.48 -15.57 0.74
CA SER A 393 -10.16 -15.07 0.40
C SER A 393 -9.16 -16.23 0.28
N PRO A 394 -8.34 -16.26 -0.77
CA PRO A 394 -7.27 -17.25 -0.92
C PRO A 394 -6.06 -16.96 -0.01
N HIS A 395 -6.03 -15.80 0.66
CA HIS A 395 -4.85 -15.33 1.37
C HIS A 395 -4.98 -15.57 2.88
N GLN A 396 -4.01 -16.30 3.44
CA GLN A 396 -3.98 -16.65 4.87
C GLN A 396 -4.08 -15.42 5.79
N GLU A 397 -3.49 -14.29 5.42
CA GLU A 397 -3.56 -13.06 6.19
C GLU A 397 -4.99 -12.51 6.32
N ALA A 398 -5.82 -12.61 5.29
CA ALA A 398 -7.21 -12.18 5.36
C ALA A 398 -8.02 -13.06 6.33
N LEU A 399 -7.75 -14.36 6.33
CA LEU A 399 -8.42 -15.34 7.19
C LEU A 399 -7.98 -15.26 8.66
N SER A 400 -6.94 -14.49 8.96
CA SER A 400 -6.41 -14.36 10.32
C SER A 400 -7.39 -13.72 11.31
N VAL A 401 -8.37 -12.96 10.83
CA VAL A 401 -9.46 -12.40 11.64
C VAL A 401 -10.29 -13.49 12.37
N PHE A 402 -10.42 -14.68 11.78
CA PHE A 402 -11.17 -15.80 12.38
C PHE A 402 -10.47 -16.35 13.63
N LEU A 403 -9.15 -16.15 13.76
CA LEU A 403 -8.40 -16.51 14.96
C LEU A 403 -8.48 -15.43 16.04
N LEU A 404 -8.69 -14.16 15.65
CA LEU A 404 -8.78 -13.02 16.55
C LEU A 404 -10.13 -12.94 17.26
N LEU A 405 -11.24 -13.19 16.54
CA LEU A 405 -12.57 -13.03 17.11
C LEU A 405 -12.80 -13.88 18.37
N PRO A 406 -12.44 -15.18 18.40
CA PRO A 406 -12.54 -15.99 19.61
C PRO A 406 -11.68 -15.48 20.79
N GLN A 407 -10.71 -14.57 20.57
CA GLN A 407 -9.96 -13.98 21.68
C GLN A 407 -10.72 -12.84 22.37
N CYS A 408 -11.80 -12.33 21.78
CA CYS A 408 -12.56 -11.22 22.31
C CYS A 408 -13.59 -11.69 23.36
N PRO A 409 -13.58 -11.18 24.61
CA PRO A 409 -14.50 -11.64 25.66
C PRO A 409 -15.98 -11.55 25.30
N VAL A 410 -16.39 -10.60 24.45
CA VAL A 410 -17.79 -10.44 24.02
C VAL A 410 -18.33 -11.64 23.23
N MET A 411 -17.45 -12.44 22.61
CA MET A 411 -17.80 -13.67 21.90
C MET A 411 -18.13 -14.83 22.85
N HIS A 412 -17.77 -14.71 24.13
CA HIS A 412 -18.01 -15.73 25.16
C HIS A 412 -19.15 -15.35 26.11
N ASP A 413 -19.73 -14.16 25.96
CA ASP A 413 -20.88 -13.74 26.76
C ASP A 413 -22.14 -14.47 26.25
N PRO A 414 -22.84 -15.26 27.09
CA PRO A 414 -24.04 -16.00 26.68
C PRO A 414 -25.12 -15.13 26.05
N ARG A 415 -25.21 -13.85 26.45
CA ARG A 415 -26.18 -12.87 25.91
C ARG A 415 -25.94 -12.53 24.44
N ASN A 416 -24.72 -12.75 23.96
CA ASN A 416 -24.32 -12.47 22.58
C ASN A 416 -24.34 -13.71 21.67
N SER A 417 -24.74 -14.88 22.17
CA SER A 417 -24.65 -16.14 21.42
C SER A 417 -25.37 -16.08 20.06
N GLU A 418 -26.62 -15.62 20.04
CA GLU A 418 -27.40 -15.52 18.80
C GLU A 418 -26.90 -14.41 17.87
N SER A 419 -26.44 -13.28 18.42
CA SER A 419 -26.10 -12.10 17.63
C SER A 419 -24.65 -12.08 17.13
N LEU A 420 -23.73 -12.81 17.78
CA LEU A 420 -22.31 -12.86 17.43
C LEU A 420 -21.82 -14.26 17.10
N VAL A 421 -22.08 -15.24 17.99
CA VAL A 421 -21.48 -16.58 17.87
C VAL A 421 -22.11 -17.37 16.73
N VAL A 422 -23.43 -17.34 16.59
CA VAL A 422 -24.14 -18.03 15.50
C VAL A 422 -23.74 -17.51 14.12
N PRO A 423 -23.76 -16.18 13.83
CA PRO A 423 -23.30 -15.68 12.53
C PRO A 423 -21.82 -15.94 12.28
N PHE A 424 -20.97 -15.89 13.31
CA PHE A 424 -19.56 -16.27 13.20
C PHE A 424 -19.40 -17.75 12.83
N ALA A 425 -20.12 -18.67 13.48
CA ALA A 425 -20.10 -20.09 13.15
C ALA A 425 -20.59 -20.35 11.72
N GLN A 426 -21.64 -19.65 11.28
CA GLN A 426 -22.11 -19.71 9.88
C GLN A 426 -21.03 -19.23 8.89
N ALA A 427 -20.31 -18.15 9.22
CA ALA A 427 -19.20 -17.68 8.41
C ALA A 427 -18.06 -18.70 8.33
N VAL A 428 -17.74 -19.38 9.45
CA VAL A 428 -16.75 -20.46 9.47
C VAL A 428 -17.18 -21.64 8.60
N CYS A 429 -18.45 -22.07 8.66
CA CYS A 429 -18.96 -23.13 7.79
C CYS A 429 -18.89 -22.78 6.30
N LYS A 430 -19.09 -21.51 5.94
CA LYS A 430 -18.94 -21.07 4.53
C LYS A 430 -17.51 -21.19 4.00
N MET A 431 -16.50 -21.27 4.87
CA MET A 431 -15.11 -21.48 4.46
C MET A 431 -14.84 -22.94 4.06
N SER A 432 -15.56 -23.92 4.63
CA SER A 432 -15.36 -25.34 4.31
C SER A 432 -16.00 -25.79 2.99
N ASP A 433 -16.80 -24.92 2.37
CA ASP A 433 -17.44 -25.17 1.07
C ASP A 433 -16.52 -24.80 -0.12
N GLN A 434 -15.25 -24.51 0.14
CA GLN A 434 -14.19 -24.20 -0.83
C GLN A 434 -13.12 -25.30 -0.82
#